data_AF-A0A3D2VVA3-F1
#
_entry.id   AF-A0A3D2VVA3-F1
#
_cell.length_a   1.000
_cell.length_b   1.000
_cell.length_c   1.000
_cell.angle_alpha   90.00
_cell.angle_beta   90.00
_cell.angle_gamma   90.00
#
_symmetry.space_group_name_H-M   'P 1'
#
loop_
_entity.id
_entity.type
_entity.pdbx_description
1 polymer ?
#
loop_
_entity_poly.entity_id
_entity_poly.type
_entity_poly.pdbx_seq_one_letter_code
_entity_poly.pdbx_strand_id
1 'polypeptide(L)'
;LSNAVPEIVHGAGRGGSFELREVPNDDPGMSPMQIWCNEAQERYVLAITAEGLANFRALCERERCPYAVIGVATEQPVLRVTDRQFTGQPVDLPMEVLFGKPPKMLREVRHVPTAAPPFDFSGIDLADAVARVLRLPAVADKSFLITIGDRTVTGLVCRDQMVGPWQVPVSDVAVTATSFDVDTGEAMAMGERAPLAVLNAPASGRMAVAEALTNIAAARIDQIGDVKLSANWMAAAGHPGEDARLFDTVRAVGMELCPALGIAIPVGKDSL
;
A
#
# COMPACT_ATOMS: atom_id res chain seq x y z
N LEU A 1 -1.20 18.69 0.99
CA LEU A 1 -0.70 19.31 -0.28
C LEU A 1 0.82 19.43 -0.30
N SER A 2 1.45 19.68 0.85
CA SER A 2 2.89 19.86 1.01
C SER A 2 3.79 18.78 0.41
N ASN A 3 3.35 17.52 0.31
CA ASN A 3 4.07 16.47 -0.41
C ASN A 3 3.63 16.36 -1.88
N ALA A 4 2.32 16.15 -2.10
CA ALA A 4 1.77 15.84 -3.42
C ALA A 4 2.01 16.95 -4.48
N VAL A 5 1.91 18.23 -4.10
CA VAL A 5 2.09 19.34 -5.05
C VAL A 5 3.55 19.50 -5.48
N PRO A 6 4.54 19.53 -4.56
CA PRO A 6 5.93 19.54 -4.98
C PRO A 6 6.34 18.29 -5.77
N GLU A 7 5.86 17.10 -5.40
CA GLU A 7 6.18 15.85 -6.10
C GLU A 7 5.74 15.87 -7.57
N ILE A 8 4.51 16.31 -7.88
CA ILE A 8 4.03 16.33 -9.27
C ILE A 8 4.78 17.33 -10.16
N VAL A 9 5.10 18.53 -9.65
CA VAL A 9 5.85 19.52 -10.45
C VAL A 9 7.32 19.14 -10.56
N HIS A 10 7.93 18.61 -9.49
CA HIS A 10 9.31 18.15 -9.51
C HIS A 10 9.50 16.95 -10.44
N GLY A 11 8.56 15.99 -10.43
CA GLY A 11 8.54 14.84 -11.35
C GLY A 11 8.45 15.26 -12.83
N ALA A 12 7.88 16.43 -13.11
CA ALA A 12 7.84 17.04 -14.44
C ALA A 12 9.04 17.96 -14.75
N GLY A 13 10.02 18.08 -13.84
CA GLY A 13 11.17 18.98 -13.98
C GLY A 13 10.82 20.47 -13.92
N ARG A 14 9.78 20.83 -13.16
CA ARG A 14 9.26 22.21 -13.05
C ARG A 14 9.28 22.70 -11.60
N GLY A 15 9.20 24.02 -11.42
CA GLY A 15 8.76 24.63 -10.18
C GLY A 15 7.25 24.83 -10.14
N GLY A 16 6.78 25.63 -9.18
CA GLY A 16 5.38 26.02 -9.17
C GLY A 16 5.10 27.23 -8.29
N SER A 17 4.09 28.00 -8.69
CA SER A 17 3.56 29.14 -7.94
C SER A 17 2.11 28.86 -7.61
N PHE A 18 1.79 28.82 -6.31
CA PHE A 18 0.50 28.43 -5.79
C PHE A 18 -0.07 29.51 -4.88
N GLU A 19 -1.38 29.70 -4.92
CA GLU A 19 -2.11 30.61 -4.04
C GLU A 19 -2.89 29.79 -3.02
N LEU A 20 -2.52 29.94 -1.75
CA LEU A 20 -3.08 29.16 -0.66
C LEU A 20 -4.59 29.37 -0.50
N ARG A 21 -5.07 30.59 -0.79
CA ARG A 21 -6.49 30.94 -0.69
C ARG A 21 -7.34 30.47 -1.87
N GLU A 22 -6.77 29.75 -2.83
CA GLU A 22 -7.54 29.00 -3.83
C GLU A 22 -7.83 27.55 -3.37
N VAL A 23 -7.18 27.08 -2.30
CA VAL A 23 -7.45 25.73 -1.75
C VAL A 23 -8.82 25.73 -1.07
N PRO A 24 -9.75 24.82 -1.44
CA PRO A 24 -11.02 24.65 -0.74
C PRO A 24 -10.78 24.31 0.73
N ASN A 25 -11.41 25.05 1.63
CA ASN A 25 -11.18 24.94 3.06
C ASN A 25 -12.47 25.20 3.85
N ASP A 26 -12.92 24.18 4.59
CA ASP A 26 -14.10 24.25 5.46
C ASP A 26 -13.79 24.74 6.88
N ASP A 27 -12.50 24.86 7.24
CA ASP A 27 -12.07 25.44 8.51
C ASP A 27 -11.30 26.75 8.28
N PRO A 28 -12.00 27.91 8.30
CA PRO A 28 -11.37 29.21 8.06
C PRO A 28 -10.36 29.60 9.15
N GLY A 29 -10.30 28.89 10.28
CA GLY A 29 -9.33 29.12 11.35
C GLY A 29 -7.94 28.53 11.08
N MET A 30 -7.80 27.72 10.02
CA MET A 30 -6.52 27.07 9.71
C MET A 30 -5.42 28.09 9.34
N SER A 31 -4.28 27.93 10.00
CA SER A 31 -3.04 28.61 9.64
C SER A 31 -2.52 28.15 8.27
N PRO A 32 -1.58 28.90 7.64
CA PRO A 32 -1.03 28.48 6.37
C PRO A 32 -0.42 27.07 6.36
N MET A 33 0.25 26.71 7.45
CA MET A 33 0.81 25.37 7.63
C MET A 33 -0.28 24.31 7.72
N GLN A 34 -1.39 24.57 8.43
CA GLN A 34 -2.50 23.63 8.51
C GLN A 34 -3.17 23.43 7.15
N ILE A 35 -3.41 24.49 6.37
CA ILE A 35 -4.01 24.37 5.02
C ILE A 35 -3.10 23.54 4.10
N TRP A 36 -1.78 23.78 4.15
CA TRP A 36 -0.84 23.13 3.24
C TRP A 36 -0.51 21.68 3.63
N CYS A 37 -0.37 21.41 4.93
CA CYS A 37 0.16 20.15 5.46
C CYS A 37 -0.89 19.19 6.04
N ASN A 38 -2.17 19.58 6.17
CA ASN A 38 -3.19 18.64 6.62
C ASN A 38 -3.29 17.41 5.70
N GLU A 39 -3.70 16.29 6.29
CA GLU A 39 -3.96 15.02 5.63
C GLU A 39 -5.47 14.78 5.49
N ALA A 40 -6.25 15.83 5.17
CA ALA A 40 -7.64 15.66 4.75
C ALA A 40 -7.71 14.69 3.57
N GLN A 41 -8.73 13.83 3.60
CA GLN A 41 -8.88 12.69 2.69
C GLN A 41 -9.54 13.10 1.36
N GLU A 42 -9.70 12.15 0.43
CA GLU A 42 -10.38 12.30 -0.87
C GLU A 42 -9.83 13.41 -1.79
N ARG A 43 -8.53 13.72 -1.70
CA ARG A 43 -7.88 14.75 -2.51
C ARG A 43 -6.88 14.15 -3.51
N TYR A 44 -6.88 14.73 -4.71
CA TYR A 44 -5.95 14.40 -5.78
C TYR A 44 -5.33 15.69 -6.33
N VAL A 45 -4.09 15.61 -6.81
CA VAL A 45 -3.41 16.71 -7.50
C VAL A 45 -3.18 16.30 -8.94
N LEU A 46 -3.57 17.15 -9.88
CA LEU A 46 -3.43 16.93 -11.32
C LEU A 46 -2.82 18.16 -11.97
N ALA A 47 -2.03 17.94 -13.03
CA ALA A 47 -1.59 19.00 -13.93
C ALA A 47 -2.41 18.92 -15.23
N ILE A 48 -3.02 20.04 -15.61
CA ILE A 48 -3.88 20.15 -16.80
C ILE A 48 -3.39 21.33 -17.63
N THR A 49 -3.39 21.20 -18.95
CA THR A 49 -3.08 22.32 -19.83
C THR A 49 -4.17 23.39 -19.76
N ALA A 50 -3.83 24.64 -20.04
CA ALA A 50 -4.81 25.74 -19.99
C ALA A 50 -5.99 25.48 -20.93
N GLU A 51 -5.74 24.88 -22.10
CA GLU A 51 -6.75 24.54 -23.10
C GLU A 51 -7.71 23.45 -22.61
N GLY A 52 -7.24 22.53 -21.75
CA GLY A 52 -8.04 21.44 -21.20
C GLY A 52 -8.94 21.83 -20.03
N LEU A 53 -8.72 22.99 -19.42
CA LEU A 53 -9.40 23.39 -18.19
C LEU A 53 -10.92 23.51 -18.33
N ALA A 54 -11.40 24.02 -19.46
CA ALA A 54 -12.84 24.16 -19.70
C ALA A 54 -13.54 22.79 -19.74
N ASN A 55 -12.92 21.81 -20.42
CA ASN A 55 -13.44 20.45 -20.46
C ASN A 55 -13.40 19.79 -19.08
N PHE A 56 -12.30 19.96 -18.35
CA PHE A 56 -12.18 19.42 -16.99
C PHE A 56 -13.25 19.98 -16.05
N ARG A 57 -13.50 21.31 -16.10
CA ARG A 57 -14.58 21.95 -15.36
C ARG A 57 -15.93 21.30 -15.64
N ALA A 58 -16.27 21.12 -16.92
CA ALA A 58 -17.55 20.53 -17.32
C ALA A 58 -17.73 19.09 -16.78
N LEU A 59 -16.65 18.30 -16.74
CA LEU A 59 -16.66 16.97 -16.14
C LEU A 59 -16.90 17.04 -14.62
N CYS A 60 -16.15 17.90 -13.91
CA CYS A 60 -16.31 18.10 -12.47
C CYS A 60 -17.72 18.56 -12.09
N GLU A 61 -18.30 19.52 -12.83
CA GLU A 61 -19.66 20.00 -12.60
C GLU A 61 -20.70 18.90 -12.82
N ARG A 62 -20.54 18.08 -13.88
CA ARG A 62 -21.41 16.93 -14.15
C ARG A 62 -21.37 15.90 -13.01
N GLU A 63 -20.18 15.58 -12.51
CA GLU A 63 -19.99 14.60 -11.44
C GLU A 63 -20.15 15.16 -10.02
N ARG A 64 -20.36 16.48 -9.88
CA ARG A 64 -20.38 17.20 -8.59
C ARG A 64 -19.09 16.95 -7.81
N CYS A 65 -17.97 16.90 -8.53
CA CYS A 65 -16.63 16.73 -7.98
C CYS A 65 -16.01 18.11 -7.72
N PRO A 66 -15.85 18.54 -6.45
CA PRO A 66 -15.22 19.82 -6.14
C PRO A 66 -13.77 19.83 -6.63
N TYR A 67 -13.36 20.94 -7.22
CA TYR A 67 -11.99 21.14 -7.67
C TYR A 67 -11.58 22.59 -7.50
N ALA A 68 -10.27 22.85 -7.48
CA ALA A 68 -9.73 24.20 -7.50
C ALA A 68 -8.44 24.26 -8.30
N VAL A 69 -8.26 25.36 -9.04
CA VAL A 69 -6.97 25.68 -9.68
C VAL A 69 -6.14 26.45 -8.67
N ILE A 70 -5.26 25.74 -7.96
CA ILE A 70 -4.50 26.33 -6.85
C ILE A 70 -3.18 27.00 -7.27
N GLY A 71 -2.79 26.89 -8.54
CA GLY A 71 -1.53 27.46 -9.03
C GLY A 71 -1.14 27.01 -10.42
N VAL A 72 0.09 27.34 -10.80
CA VAL A 72 0.68 27.03 -12.11
C VAL A 72 2.08 26.46 -11.98
N ALA A 73 2.42 25.52 -12.85
CA ALA A 73 3.80 25.05 -12.98
C ALA A 73 4.67 26.14 -13.64
N THR A 74 5.92 26.25 -13.21
CA THR A 74 6.85 27.28 -13.69
C THR A 74 8.16 26.66 -14.20
N GLU A 75 8.88 27.37 -15.06
CA GLU A 75 10.19 26.90 -15.53
C GLU A 75 11.26 26.99 -14.45
N GLN A 76 11.22 28.03 -13.61
CA GLN A 76 12.15 28.20 -12.51
C GLN A 76 11.90 27.11 -11.45
N PRO A 77 12.91 26.34 -11.02
CA PRO A 77 12.75 25.23 -10.07
C PRO A 77 12.61 25.72 -8.63
N VAL A 78 11.62 26.58 -8.38
CA VAL A 78 11.30 27.16 -7.08
C VAL A 78 9.85 26.84 -6.76
N LEU A 79 9.60 26.43 -5.52
CA LEU A 79 8.27 26.29 -4.96
C LEU A 79 7.89 27.60 -4.26
N ARG A 80 6.85 28.26 -4.78
CA ARG A 80 6.25 29.45 -4.16
C ARG A 80 4.83 29.16 -3.75
N VAL A 81 4.51 29.46 -2.49
CA VAL A 81 3.15 29.46 -1.97
C VAL A 81 2.89 30.85 -1.41
N THR A 82 1.91 31.54 -1.98
CA THR A 82 1.45 32.87 -1.55
C THR A 82 0.18 32.76 -0.72
N ASP A 83 -0.10 33.78 0.08
CA ASP A 83 -1.33 33.87 0.86
C ASP A 83 -1.90 35.29 0.71
N ARG A 84 -3.04 35.46 0.04
CA ARG A 84 -3.68 36.79 -0.10
C ARG A 84 -4.22 37.39 1.20
N GLN A 85 -4.50 36.57 2.21
CA GLN A 85 -5.11 37.03 3.47
C GLN A 85 -4.08 37.67 4.41
N PHE A 86 -2.82 37.25 4.33
CA PHE A 86 -1.74 37.77 5.15
C PHE A 86 -0.62 38.32 4.27
N THR A 87 0.06 39.38 4.70
CA THR A 87 1.25 39.85 3.99
C THR A 87 2.38 38.81 4.16
N GLY A 88 2.59 37.95 3.16
CA GLY A 88 3.67 36.98 3.22
C GLY A 88 3.70 35.96 2.08
N GLN A 89 4.82 35.24 2.03
CA GLN A 89 5.03 34.06 1.21
C GLN A 89 5.34 32.90 2.16
N PRO A 90 4.32 32.12 2.59
CA PRO A 90 4.53 30.99 3.50
C PRO A 90 5.62 30.01 3.04
N VAL A 91 5.81 29.88 1.73
CA VAL A 91 6.89 29.08 1.13
C VAL A 91 7.51 29.85 -0.04
N ASP A 92 8.83 30.02 -0.01
CA ASP A 92 9.66 30.45 -1.15
C ASP A 92 11.00 29.70 -1.05
N LEU A 93 11.05 28.51 -1.65
CA LEU A 93 12.18 27.59 -1.51
C LEU A 93 12.59 27.01 -2.87
N PRO A 94 13.90 26.94 -3.18
CA PRO A 94 14.37 26.14 -4.30
C PRO A 94 13.97 24.68 -4.15
N MET A 95 13.58 24.02 -5.25
CA MET A 95 13.18 22.60 -5.23
C MET A 95 14.31 21.70 -4.72
N GLU A 96 15.57 22.04 -4.99
CA GLU A 96 16.74 21.31 -4.49
C GLU A 96 16.86 21.35 -2.96
N VAL A 97 16.41 22.42 -2.30
CA VAL A 97 16.42 22.50 -0.84
C VAL A 97 15.36 21.56 -0.25
N LEU A 98 14.19 21.47 -0.90
CA LEU A 98 13.09 20.63 -0.45
C LEU A 98 13.34 19.13 -0.70
N PHE A 99 13.86 18.79 -1.89
CA PHE A 99 14.14 17.41 -2.30
C PHE A 99 15.60 16.99 -2.12
N GLY A 100 16.42 17.87 -1.55
CA GLY A 100 17.82 17.61 -1.25
C GLY A 100 17.93 16.37 -0.37
N LYS A 101 18.58 15.33 -0.87
CA LYS A 101 18.70 14.07 -0.14
C LYS A 101 19.83 14.21 0.87
N PRO A 102 19.57 14.02 2.18
CA PRO A 102 20.66 13.81 3.12
C PRO A 102 21.48 12.57 2.69
N PRO A 103 22.72 12.40 3.18
CA PRO A 103 23.51 11.22 2.92
C PRO A 103 22.72 9.94 3.20
N LYS A 104 22.98 8.88 2.42
CA LYS A 104 22.32 7.59 2.61
C LYS A 104 22.56 7.10 4.05
N MET A 105 21.49 6.65 4.70
CA MET A 105 21.57 6.06 6.04
C MET A 105 22.43 4.79 6.00
N LEU A 106 23.42 4.71 6.89
CA LEU A 106 24.16 3.48 7.16
C LEU A 106 23.65 2.89 8.48
N ARG A 107 23.18 1.63 8.45
CA ARG A 107 22.77 0.89 9.66
C ARG A 107 23.80 -0.22 9.92
N GLU A 108 24.55 -0.09 11.01
CA GLU A 108 25.43 -1.14 11.50
C GLU A 108 24.68 -2.00 12.52
N VAL A 109 24.35 -3.23 12.13
CA VAL A 109 23.45 -4.11 12.88
C VAL A 109 24.07 -5.48 13.07
N ARG A 110 23.55 -6.24 14.04
CA ARG A 110 24.09 -7.55 14.40
C ARG A 110 22.97 -8.58 14.53
N HIS A 111 23.27 -9.81 14.18
CA HIS A 111 22.40 -10.94 14.44
C HIS A 111 22.31 -11.21 15.94
N VAL A 112 21.09 -11.45 16.42
CA VAL A 112 20.81 -11.87 17.79
C VAL A 112 20.31 -13.32 17.76
N PRO A 113 20.98 -14.26 18.46
CA PRO A 113 20.52 -15.63 18.55
C PRO A 113 19.12 -15.73 19.15
N THR A 114 18.30 -16.60 18.60
CA THR A 114 16.95 -16.85 19.11
C THR A 114 16.92 -18.18 19.83
N ALA A 115 16.42 -18.19 21.07
CA ALA A 115 16.15 -19.44 21.77
C ALA A 115 14.91 -20.11 21.16
N ALA A 116 15.07 -21.34 20.68
CA ALA A 116 14.01 -22.17 20.14
C ALA A 116 13.99 -23.50 20.90
N PRO A 117 13.44 -23.54 22.12
CA PRO A 117 13.34 -24.80 22.85
C PRO A 117 12.48 -25.78 22.05
N PRO A 118 12.78 -27.09 22.08
CA PRO A 118 11.92 -28.11 21.50
C PRO A 118 10.50 -27.97 22.04
N PHE A 119 9.52 -28.11 21.16
CA PHE A 119 8.12 -28.09 21.58
C PHE A 119 7.81 -29.37 22.37
N ASP A 120 7.30 -29.20 23.59
CA ASP A 120 6.84 -30.32 24.40
C ASP A 120 5.40 -30.68 24.02
N PHE A 121 5.23 -31.87 23.46
CA PHE A 121 3.91 -32.42 23.11
C PHE A 121 3.22 -33.10 24.30
N SER A 122 3.90 -33.24 25.45
CA SER A 122 3.34 -33.90 26.62
C SER A 122 2.10 -33.15 27.12
N GLY A 123 1.04 -33.90 27.44
CA GLY A 123 -0.22 -33.33 27.93
C GLY A 123 -1.11 -32.66 26.87
N ILE A 124 -0.77 -32.72 25.58
CA ILE A 124 -1.65 -32.26 24.50
C ILE A 124 -2.60 -33.39 24.09
N ASP A 125 -3.87 -33.23 24.44
CA ASP A 125 -4.94 -34.06 23.87
C ASP A 125 -5.31 -33.54 22.46
N LEU A 126 -5.49 -34.47 21.51
CA LEU A 126 -5.76 -34.10 20.11
C LEU A 126 -7.11 -33.40 19.95
N ALA A 127 -8.16 -33.86 20.65
CA ALA A 127 -9.48 -33.26 20.55
C ALA A 127 -9.49 -31.84 21.14
N ASP A 128 -8.82 -31.64 22.27
CA ASP A 128 -8.61 -30.30 22.85
C ASP A 128 -7.78 -29.41 21.92
N ALA A 129 -6.70 -29.91 21.31
CA ALA A 129 -5.90 -29.17 20.34
C ALA A 129 -6.73 -28.70 19.14
N VAL A 130 -7.53 -29.58 18.53
CA VAL A 130 -8.45 -29.21 17.43
C VAL A 130 -9.43 -28.13 17.88
N ALA A 131 -10.04 -28.29 19.06
CA ALA A 131 -10.98 -27.31 19.61
C ALA A 131 -10.33 -25.94 19.85
N ARG A 132 -9.08 -25.90 20.32
CA ARG A 132 -8.31 -24.65 20.53
C ARG A 132 -7.93 -24.01 19.21
N VAL A 133 -7.42 -24.78 18.25
CA VAL A 133 -7.01 -24.28 16.93
C VAL A 133 -8.20 -23.67 16.19
N LEU A 134 -9.36 -24.32 16.19
CA LEU A 134 -10.57 -23.78 15.55
C LEU A 134 -11.14 -22.53 16.24
N ARG A 135 -10.77 -22.26 17.50
CA ARG A 135 -11.14 -21.04 18.24
C ARG A 135 -10.12 -19.92 18.10
N LEU A 136 -8.93 -20.19 17.57
CA LEU A 136 -7.93 -19.16 17.31
C LEU A 136 -8.47 -18.22 16.22
N PRO A 137 -8.58 -16.90 16.46
CA PRO A 137 -9.17 -15.99 15.47
C PRO A 137 -8.51 -16.02 14.10
N ALA A 138 -7.20 -16.32 14.02
CA ALA A 138 -6.49 -16.51 12.75
C ALA A 138 -7.05 -17.68 11.91
N VAL A 139 -7.58 -18.74 12.55
CA VAL A 139 -8.13 -19.94 11.90
C VAL A 139 -9.66 -19.92 11.83
N ALA A 140 -10.33 -19.37 12.84
CA ALA A 140 -11.78 -19.36 12.97
C ALA A 140 -12.50 -18.69 11.78
N ASP A 141 -13.81 -18.90 11.68
CA ASP A 141 -14.68 -18.30 10.66
C ASP A 141 -14.52 -16.75 10.59
N LYS A 142 -14.50 -16.22 9.36
CA LYS A 142 -14.27 -14.80 9.07
C LYS A 142 -15.51 -14.05 8.59
N SER A 143 -16.72 -14.61 8.74
CA SER A 143 -17.96 -14.01 8.23
C SER A 143 -18.13 -12.56 8.67
N PHE A 144 -17.78 -12.24 9.93
CA PHE A 144 -17.91 -10.89 10.48
C PHE A 144 -17.07 -9.82 9.75
N LEU A 145 -15.98 -10.21 9.08
CA LEU A 145 -15.16 -9.33 8.25
C LEU A 145 -15.67 -9.24 6.81
N ILE A 146 -16.37 -10.28 6.35
CA ILE A 146 -16.69 -10.49 4.93
C ILE A 146 -18.05 -9.91 4.60
N THR A 147 -19.07 -10.15 5.43
CA THR A 147 -20.47 -9.79 5.11
C THR A 147 -20.77 -8.31 5.29
N ILE A 148 -19.87 -7.56 5.93
CA ILE A 148 -20.00 -6.11 6.12
C ILE A 148 -19.55 -5.31 4.88
N GLY A 149 -18.78 -5.92 3.98
CA GLY A 149 -18.32 -5.31 2.73
C GLY A 149 -19.11 -5.82 1.52
N ASP A 150 -19.33 -4.93 0.56
CA ASP A 150 -19.88 -5.30 -0.76
C ASP A 150 -18.90 -6.24 -1.48
N ARG A 151 -19.44 -7.27 -2.17
CA ARG A 151 -18.68 -8.27 -2.93
C ARG A 151 -19.25 -8.51 -4.33
N THR A 152 -20.04 -7.58 -4.84
CA THR A 152 -20.82 -7.73 -6.07
C THR A 152 -20.85 -6.48 -6.94
N VAL A 153 -20.61 -5.30 -6.37
CA VAL A 153 -20.46 -4.05 -7.11
C VAL A 153 -19.38 -4.21 -8.18
N THR A 154 -19.60 -3.59 -9.35
CA THR A 154 -19.02 -3.86 -10.70
C THR A 154 -19.74 -4.93 -11.52
N GLY A 155 -20.36 -5.95 -10.90
CA GLY A 155 -20.94 -7.09 -11.63
C GLY A 155 -19.91 -8.02 -12.28
N LEU A 156 -18.62 -7.84 -11.99
CA LEU A 156 -17.49 -8.59 -12.56
C LEU A 156 -16.85 -9.56 -11.56
N VAL A 157 -17.43 -9.76 -10.37
CA VAL A 157 -16.89 -10.68 -9.37
C VAL A 157 -17.25 -12.12 -9.71
N CYS A 158 -16.26 -12.93 -10.08
CA CYS A 158 -16.43 -14.35 -10.42
C CYS A 158 -16.23 -15.27 -9.23
N ARG A 159 -15.32 -14.91 -8.30
CA ARG A 159 -15.06 -15.64 -7.06
C ARG A 159 -14.85 -14.69 -5.90
N ASP A 160 -15.83 -14.67 -4.98
CA ASP A 160 -15.71 -14.04 -3.66
C ASP A 160 -15.28 -15.06 -2.60
N GLN A 161 -15.15 -14.59 -1.35
CA GLN A 161 -14.72 -15.39 -0.21
C GLN A 161 -15.69 -16.53 0.15
N MET A 162 -17.00 -16.37 -0.12
CA MET A 162 -18.05 -17.31 0.28
C MET A 162 -18.18 -18.45 -0.73
N VAL A 163 -18.07 -19.70 -0.27
CA VAL A 163 -18.01 -20.88 -1.14
C VAL A 163 -19.23 -21.79 -0.98
N GLY A 164 -19.77 -22.21 -2.13
CA GLY A 164 -20.79 -23.25 -2.23
C GLY A 164 -22.17 -22.86 -1.68
N PRO A 165 -23.14 -23.81 -1.67
CA PRO A 165 -24.52 -23.53 -1.26
C PRO A 165 -24.67 -23.03 0.17
N TRP A 166 -23.72 -23.34 1.05
CA TRP A 166 -23.70 -22.92 2.45
C TRP A 166 -22.98 -21.59 2.68
N GLN A 167 -22.41 -20.99 1.63
CA GLN A 167 -21.74 -19.69 1.68
C GLN A 167 -20.68 -19.62 2.80
N VAL A 168 -19.78 -20.60 2.85
CA VAL A 168 -18.75 -20.68 3.90
C VAL A 168 -17.52 -19.85 3.45
N PRO A 169 -16.97 -18.94 4.29
CA PRO A 169 -15.90 -18.03 3.90
C PRO A 169 -14.51 -18.71 3.85
N VAL A 170 -14.28 -19.55 2.85
CA VAL A 170 -13.08 -20.40 2.73
C VAL A 170 -12.47 -20.38 1.32
N SER A 171 -12.80 -19.41 0.47
CA SER A 171 -12.08 -19.27 -0.82
C SER A 171 -10.65 -18.79 -0.57
N ASP A 172 -9.67 -19.50 -1.13
CA ASP A 172 -8.25 -19.12 -1.05
C ASP A 172 -7.89 -17.94 -1.99
N VAL A 173 -8.72 -17.70 -3.01
CA VAL A 173 -8.46 -16.73 -4.08
C VAL A 173 -9.71 -15.90 -4.38
N ALA A 174 -9.50 -14.64 -4.73
CA ALA A 174 -10.52 -13.79 -5.34
C ALA A 174 -10.28 -13.68 -6.85
N VAL A 175 -11.34 -13.75 -7.65
CA VAL A 175 -11.28 -13.67 -9.12
C VAL A 175 -12.31 -12.68 -9.66
N THR A 176 -11.87 -11.77 -10.51
CA THR A 176 -12.72 -10.83 -11.26
C THR A 176 -12.58 -11.04 -12.75
N ALA A 177 -13.63 -10.77 -13.52
CA ALA A 177 -13.58 -10.72 -14.97
C ALA A 177 -13.08 -9.35 -15.45
N THR A 178 -12.32 -9.34 -16.55
CA THR A 178 -11.81 -8.11 -17.16
C THR A 178 -12.95 -7.25 -17.71
N SER A 179 -13.99 -7.87 -18.28
CA SER A 179 -15.19 -7.21 -18.80
C SER A 179 -16.37 -8.18 -18.84
N PHE A 180 -17.55 -7.68 -19.23
CA PHE A 180 -18.79 -8.47 -19.27
C PHE A 180 -18.88 -9.46 -20.44
N ASP A 181 -17.95 -9.41 -21.38
CA ASP A 181 -17.99 -10.09 -22.68
C ASP A 181 -16.76 -10.95 -22.96
N VAL A 182 -15.91 -11.18 -21.95
CA VAL A 182 -14.71 -12.02 -22.05
C VAL A 182 -14.58 -12.97 -20.86
N ASP A 183 -13.87 -14.08 -21.08
CA ASP A 183 -13.57 -15.08 -20.04
C ASP A 183 -12.17 -14.87 -19.40
N THR A 184 -11.55 -13.70 -19.61
CA THR A 184 -10.29 -13.30 -18.97
C THR A 184 -10.54 -12.50 -17.70
N GLY A 185 -9.54 -12.40 -16.83
CA GLY A 185 -9.71 -11.75 -15.55
C GLY A 185 -8.44 -11.56 -14.74
N GLU A 186 -8.63 -11.14 -13.51
CA GLU A 186 -7.59 -10.89 -12.53
C GLU A 186 -7.80 -11.78 -11.30
N ALA A 187 -6.71 -12.25 -10.70
CA ALA A 187 -6.74 -13.08 -9.51
C ALA A 187 -5.93 -12.42 -8.39
N MET A 188 -6.44 -12.48 -7.16
CA MET A 188 -5.80 -11.93 -5.97
C MET A 188 -5.75 -12.99 -4.87
N ALA A 189 -4.59 -13.14 -4.25
CA ALA A 189 -4.40 -13.94 -3.07
C ALA A 189 -3.41 -13.25 -2.13
N MET A 190 -3.43 -13.65 -0.86
CA MET A 190 -2.51 -13.15 0.16
C MET A 190 -1.79 -14.32 0.81
N GLY A 191 -0.59 -14.08 1.31
CA GLY A 191 0.16 -15.02 2.14
C GLY A 191 0.95 -14.28 3.19
N GLU A 192 0.95 -14.80 4.42
CA GLU A 192 1.65 -14.20 5.54
C GLU A 192 1.99 -15.26 6.59
N ARG A 193 3.13 -15.10 7.27
CA ARG A 193 3.48 -16.00 8.37
C ARG A 193 4.26 -15.31 9.47
N ALA A 194 3.82 -14.11 9.87
CA ALA A 194 4.56 -13.25 10.79
C ALA A 194 5.06 -13.96 12.08
N PRO A 195 4.30 -14.87 12.74
CA PRO A 195 4.78 -15.59 13.92
C PRO A 195 6.06 -16.41 13.67
N LEU A 196 6.28 -16.90 12.45
CA LEU A 196 7.49 -17.64 12.10
C LEU A 196 8.74 -16.75 12.16
N ALA A 197 8.59 -15.43 11.97
CA ALA A 197 9.71 -14.50 11.99
C ALA A 197 10.38 -14.39 13.36
N VAL A 198 9.65 -14.70 14.44
CA VAL A 198 10.20 -14.75 15.80
C VAL A 198 11.34 -15.77 15.89
N LEU A 199 11.25 -16.88 15.14
CA LEU A 199 12.25 -17.95 15.09
C LEU A 199 13.19 -17.83 13.88
N ASN A 200 12.64 -17.56 12.70
CA ASN A 200 13.36 -17.50 11.44
C ASN A 200 12.68 -16.54 10.46
N ALA A 201 13.09 -15.27 10.49
CA ALA A 201 12.55 -14.23 9.62
C ALA A 201 12.68 -14.53 8.12
N PRO A 202 13.83 -15.00 7.60
CA PRO A 202 13.92 -15.44 6.22
C PRO A 202 12.93 -16.55 5.83
N ALA A 203 12.67 -17.50 6.74
CA ALA A 203 11.66 -18.53 6.50
C ALA A 203 10.24 -17.95 6.48
N SER A 204 9.94 -16.96 7.35
CA SER A 204 8.66 -16.23 7.30
C SER A 204 8.43 -15.57 5.94
N GLY A 205 9.44 -14.89 5.38
CA GLY A 205 9.35 -14.29 4.05
C GLY A 205 9.10 -15.32 2.95
N ARG A 206 9.82 -16.45 2.96
CA ARG A 206 9.60 -17.55 2.01
C ARG A 206 8.21 -18.17 2.14
N MET A 207 7.73 -18.38 3.36
CA MET A 207 6.41 -18.95 3.61
C MET A 207 5.28 -18.01 3.19
N ALA A 208 5.45 -16.68 3.35
CA ALA A 208 4.49 -15.71 2.85
C ALA A 208 4.35 -15.78 1.32
N VAL A 209 5.47 -15.86 0.59
CA VAL A 209 5.46 -16.05 -0.87
C VAL A 209 4.83 -17.40 -1.23
N ALA A 210 5.21 -18.48 -0.54
CA ALA A 210 4.69 -19.81 -0.80
C ALA A 210 3.17 -19.88 -0.59
N GLU A 211 2.67 -19.31 0.51
CA GLU A 211 1.24 -19.27 0.82
C GLU A 211 0.44 -18.46 -0.21
N ALA A 212 0.94 -17.29 -0.62
CA ALA A 212 0.29 -16.51 -1.67
C ALA A 212 0.19 -17.31 -2.98
N LEU A 213 1.23 -18.07 -3.33
CA LEU A 213 1.25 -18.93 -4.51
C LEU A 213 0.34 -20.15 -4.38
N THR A 214 0.29 -20.80 -3.21
CA THR A 214 -0.62 -21.94 -3.01
C THR A 214 -2.08 -21.51 -2.98
N ASN A 215 -2.36 -20.31 -2.44
CA ASN A 215 -3.70 -19.76 -2.42
C ASN A 215 -4.16 -19.38 -3.84
N ILE A 216 -3.31 -18.70 -4.62
CA ILE A 216 -3.66 -18.29 -5.99
C ILE A 216 -3.69 -19.47 -6.99
N ALA A 217 -3.12 -20.63 -6.64
CA ALA A 217 -3.04 -21.79 -7.53
C ALA A 217 -4.40 -22.35 -7.96
N ALA A 218 -5.48 -22.02 -7.25
CA ALA A 218 -6.84 -22.36 -7.65
C ALA A 218 -7.36 -21.53 -8.85
N ALA A 219 -6.67 -20.44 -9.22
CA ALA A 219 -6.97 -19.67 -10.42
C ALA A 219 -6.18 -20.17 -11.64
N ARG A 220 -6.78 -20.09 -12.82
CA ARG A 220 -6.13 -20.45 -14.09
C ARG A 220 -5.20 -19.32 -14.52
N ILE A 221 -3.91 -19.44 -14.18
CA ILE A 221 -2.85 -18.52 -14.59
C ILE A 221 -1.90 -19.28 -15.51
N ASP A 222 -1.58 -18.72 -16.68
CA ASP A 222 -0.85 -19.45 -17.74
C ASP A 222 0.60 -19.75 -17.35
N GLN A 223 1.29 -18.80 -16.72
CA GLN A 223 2.66 -18.98 -16.24
C GLN A 223 2.87 -18.33 -14.87
N ILE A 224 3.74 -18.93 -14.04
CA ILE A 224 4.06 -18.42 -12.70
C ILE A 224 4.57 -16.96 -12.74
N GLY A 225 5.25 -16.58 -13.82
CA GLY A 225 5.76 -15.22 -14.02
C GLY A 225 4.67 -14.17 -14.23
N ASP A 226 3.42 -14.55 -14.51
CA ASP A 226 2.29 -13.62 -14.58
C ASP A 226 1.83 -13.17 -13.19
N VAL A 227 2.16 -13.95 -12.15
CA VAL A 227 1.96 -13.54 -10.76
C VAL A 227 2.91 -12.39 -10.44
N LYS A 228 2.36 -11.28 -9.94
CA LYS A 228 3.10 -10.13 -9.44
C LYS A 228 2.78 -9.94 -7.96
N LEU A 229 3.82 -9.77 -7.14
CA LEU A 229 3.65 -9.62 -5.70
C LEU A 229 3.75 -8.16 -5.28
N SER A 230 2.95 -7.78 -4.30
CA SER A 230 3.21 -6.61 -3.46
C SER A 230 3.90 -7.07 -2.19
N ALA A 231 5.10 -6.56 -1.90
CA ALA A 231 5.78 -6.84 -0.63
C ALA A 231 5.57 -5.69 0.36
N ASN A 232 4.82 -5.95 1.44
CA ASN A 232 4.57 -4.99 2.51
C ASN A 232 5.34 -5.42 3.78
N TRP A 233 6.33 -4.63 4.16
CA TRP A 233 7.29 -4.96 5.22
C TRP A 233 6.93 -4.25 6.52
N MET A 234 6.59 -5.03 7.55
CA MET A 234 6.37 -4.53 8.91
C MET A 234 7.49 -5.05 9.80
N ALA A 235 8.22 -4.13 10.44
CA ALA A 235 9.28 -4.48 11.39
C ALA A 235 9.33 -3.43 12.50
N ALA A 236 9.89 -3.80 13.65
CA ALA A 236 10.21 -2.84 14.71
C ALA A 236 11.67 -2.39 14.53
N ALA A 237 11.92 -1.45 13.62
CA ALA A 237 13.29 -1.08 13.28
C ALA A 237 14.02 -0.48 14.49
N GLY A 238 15.26 -0.93 14.71
CA GLY A 238 16.07 -0.59 15.87
C GLY A 238 15.86 -1.49 17.10
N HIS A 239 14.82 -2.33 17.12
CA HIS A 239 14.72 -3.39 18.13
C HIS A 239 15.87 -4.41 17.94
N PRO A 240 16.51 -4.90 19.03
CA PRO A 240 17.64 -5.81 18.93
C PRO A 240 17.37 -7.01 18.00
N GLY A 241 18.19 -7.15 16.95
CA GLY A 241 18.13 -8.23 15.96
C GLY A 241 17.16 -8.01 14.80
N GLU A 242 16.16 -7.14 14.91
CA GLU A 242 15.10 -6.99 13.91
C GLU A 242 15.61 -6.39 12.59
N ASP A 243 16.54 -5.42 12.64
CA ASP A 243 17.11 -4.85 11.42
C ASP A 243 17.88 -5.87 10.57
N ALA A 244 18.68 -6.73 11.22
CA ALA A 244 19.43 -7.79 10.55
C ALA A 244 18.48 -8.85 9.98
N ARG A 245 17.45 -9.21 10.75
CA ARG A 245 16.38 -10.13 10.31
C ARG A 245 15.60 -9.58 9.11
N LEU A 246 15.25 -8.29 9.11
CA LEU A 246 14.58 -7.63 8.00
C LEU A 246 15.46 -7.69 6.74
N PHE A 247 16.73 -7.31 6.85
CA PHE A 247 17.68 -7.38 5.73
C PHE A 247 17.78 -8.79 5.14
N ASP A 248 17.96 -9.80 5.99
CA ASP A 248 18.06 -11.20 5.55
C ASP A 248 16.76 -11.71 4.93
N THR A 249 15.61 -11.26 5.42
CA THR A 249 14.29 -11.63 4.87
C THR A 249 14.07 -11.02 3.49
N VAL A 250 14.37 -9.72 3.34
CA VAL A 250 14.30 -9.03 2.05
C VAL A 250 15.24 -9.69 1.04
N ARG A 251 16.47 -10.04 1.46
CA ARG A 251 17.42 -10.78 0.62
C ARG A 251 16.87 -12.15 0.21
N ALA A 252 16.38 -12.95 1.16
CA ALA A 252 15.87 -14.29 0.89
C ALA A 252 14.69 -14.30 -0.09
N VAL A 253 13.85 -13.26 -0.06
CA VAL A 253 12.72 -13.12 -0.98
C VAL A 253 13.17 -12.50 -2.30
N GLY A 254 13.79 -11.31 -2.26
CA GLY A 254 14.07 -10.48 -3.43
C GLY A 254 15.31 -10.85 -4.23
N MET A 255 16.31 -11.50 -3.62
CA MET A 255 17.57 -11.89 -4.28
C MET A 255 17.67 -13.40 -4.53
N GLU A 256 16.83 -14.21 -3.89
CA GLU A 256 16.92 -15.68 -3.94
C GLU A 256 15.61 -16.30 -4.44
N LEU A 257 14.55 -16.31 -3.62
CA LEU A 257 13.32 -17.06 -3.94
C LEU A 257 12.56 -16.50 -5.17
N CYS A 258 12.19 -15.22 -5.18
CA CYS A 258 11.39 -14.64 -6.26
C CYS A 258 12.13 -14.65 -7.61
N PRO A 259 13.45 -14.31 -7.69
CA PRO A 259 14.22 -14.48 -8.90
C PRO A 259 14.27 -15.94 -9.39
N ALA A 260 14.45 -16.91 -8.49
CA ALA A 260 14.47 -18.34 -8.85
C ALA A 260 13.12 -18.83 -9.40
N LEU A 261 12.01 -18.26 -8.93
CA LEU A 261 10.65 -18.56 -9.42
C LEU A 261 10.24 -17.72 -10.64
N GLY A 262 11.02 -16.72 -11.04
CA GLY A 262 10.65 -15.79 -12.11
C GLY A 262 9.50 -14.84 -11.76
N ILE A 263 9.30 -14.55 -10.47
CA ILE A 263 8.21 -13.69 -9.98
C ILE A 263 8.76 -12.30 -9.66
N ALA A 264 8.06 -11.27 -10.11
CA ALA A 264 8.42 -9.88 -9.83
C ALA A 264 7.68 -9.32 -8.60
N ILE A 265 8.36 -8.41 -7.90
CA ILE A 265 7.79 -7.59 -6.83
C ILE A 265 7.81 -6.12 -7.31
N PRO A 266 6.88 -5.71 -8.20
CA PRO A 266 6.92 -4.37 -8.80
C PRO A 266 6.45 -3.24 -7.87
N VAL A 267 5.84 -3.59 -6.73
CA VAL A 267 5.30 -2.63 -5.77
C VAL A 267 5.54 -3.15 -4.35
N GLY A 268 5.64 -2.22 -3.41
CA GLY A 268 5.76 -2.53 -2.00
C GLY A 268 5.67 -1.28 -1.15
N LYS A 269 5.59 -1.48 0.15
CA LYS A 269 5.62 -0.44 1.17
C LYS A 269 6.28 -0.99 2.43
N ASP A 270 6.75 -0.10 3.27
CA ASP A 270 7.32 -0.44 4.57
C ASP A 270 6.69 0.40 5.69
N SER A 271 6.63 -0.21 6.87
CA SER A 271 6.25 0.38 8.14
C SER A 271 7.23 -0.12 9.19
N LEU A 272 8.20 0.73 9.53
CA LEU A 272 9.42 0.40 10.26
C LEU A 272 9.51 1.08 11.63
#